data_AF-A0A946AUT1-F1
#
_entry.id   AF-A0A946AUT1-F1
#
_cell.length_a   1.000
_cell.length_b   1.000
_cell.length_c   1.000
_cell.angle_alpha   90.00
_cell.angle_beta   90.00
_cell.angle_gamma   90.00
#
_symmetry.space_group_name_H-M   'P 1'
#
loop_
_entity.id
_entity.type
_entity.pdbx_description
1 polymer ?
#
loop_
_entity_poly.entity_id
_entity_poly.type
_entity_poly.pdbx_seq_one_letter_code
_entity_poly.pdbx_strand_id
1 'polypeptide(L)'
;MDIFVSLEGKLNFAEEKKRIEKELKKIEKDIIVLEKKLSNKNFIDNAPPEVIEKNSQRKQAISEKEARLRIHLETVDLALS
;
A
#
# COMPACT_ATOMS: atom_id res chain seq x y z
N MET A 1 13.28 18.13 -0.19
CA MET A 1 13.61 18.49 -1.57
C MET A 1 13.09 17.35 -2.40
N ASP A 2 11.82 17.39 -2.76
CA ASP A 2 11.17 16.32 -3.50
C ASP A 2 10.27 16.97 -4.55
N ILE A 3 10.21 16.31 -5.71
CA ILE A 3 9.36 16.58 -6.86
C ILE A 3 10.00 17.50 -7.90
N PHE A 4 10.72 16.88 -8.84
CA PHE A 4 10.73 17.26 -10.25
C PHE A 4 10.84 15.97 -11.07
N VAL A 5 9.72 15.49 -11.61
CA VAL A 5 9.73 14.62 -12.78
C VAL A 5 8.90 15.34 -13.83
N SER A 6 9.60 15.88 -14.81
CA SER A 6 9.07 16.60 -15.96
C SER A 6 8.21 15.68 -16.80
N LEU A 7 6.96 16.08 -17.03
CA LEU A 7 5.94 15.34 -17.74
C LEU A 7 5.82 15.86 -19.18
N GLU A 8 6.30 15.11 -20.16
CA GLU A 8 5.99 15.36 -21.57
C GLU A 8 5.16 14.21 -22.17
N GLY A 9 3.83 14.38 -22.10
CA GLY A 9 2.89 14.11 -23.19
C GLY A 9 2.34 12.70 -23.39
N LYS A 10 3.14 11.63 -23.31
CA LYS A 10 2.66 10.23 -23.52
C LYS A 10 3.24 9.20 -22.54
N LEU A 11 4.35 9.53 -21.87
CA LEU A 11 4.94 8.71 -20.80
C LEU A 11 4.11 8.69 -19.51
N ASN A 12 3.15 9.61 -19.37
CA ASN A 12 2.48 9.91 -18.10
C ASN A 12 1.78 8.70 -17.47
N PHE A 13 1.06 7.88 -18.26
CA PHE A 13 0.38 6.69 -17.73
C PHE A 13 1.34 5.55 -17.35
N ALA A 14 2.42 5.33 -18.12
CA ALA A 14 3.42 4.31 -17.79
C ALA A 14 4.25 4.71 -16.56
N GLU A 15 4.53 6.00 -16.38
CA GLU A 15 5.15 6.54 -15.17
C GLU A 15 4.20 6.56 -13.98
N GLU A 16 2.94 6.92 -14.18
CA GLU A 16 1.89 6.86 -13.15
C GLU A 16 1.70 5.41 -12.68
N LYS A 17 1.64 4.44 -13.61
CA LYS A 17 1.66 3.01 -13.29
C LYS A 17 2.86 2.66 -12.40
N LYS A 18 4.08 3.03 -12.80
CA LYS A 18 5.29 2.79 -12.00
C LYS A 18 5.24 3.46 -10.63
N ARG A 19 4.67 4.66 -10.52
CA ARG A 19 4.52 5.39 -9.26
C ARG A 19 3.54 4.66 -8.34
N ILE A 20 2.38 4.26 -8.86
CA ILE A 20 1.36 3.50 -8.13
C ILE A 20 1.92 2.14 -7.71
N GLU A 21 2.61 1.40 -8.58
CA GLU A 21 3.26 0.13 -8.23
C GLU A 21 4.32 0.30 -7.14
N LYS A 22 5.08 1.39 -7.15
CA LYS A 22 6.08 1.68 -6.12
C LYS A 22 5.43 2.03 -4.77
N GLU A 23 4.33 2.77 -4.79
CA GLU A 23 3.51 3.05 -3.60
C GLU A 23 2.88 1.75 -3.06
N LEU A 24 2.28 0.93 -3.92
CA LEU A 24 1.73 -0.38 -3.59
C LEU A 24 2.77 -1.28 -2.93
N LYS A 25 3.97 -1.41 -3.50
CA LYS A 25 5.05 -2.21 -2.91
C LYS A 25 5.49 -1.75 -1.52
N LYS A 26 5.39 -0.45 -1.22
CA LYS A 26 5.68 0.06 0.14
C LYS A 26 4.55 -0.35 1.09
N ILE A 27 3.31 -0.14 0.67
CA ILE A 27 2.10 -0.44 1.43
C ILE A 27 2.01 -1.95 1.72
N GLU A 28 2.25 -2.82 0.73
CA GLU A 28 2.29 -4.27 0.90
C GLU A 28 3.33 -4.69 1.93
N LYS A 29 4.53 -4.09 1.91
CA LYS A 29 5.56 -4.37 2.93
C LYS A 29 5.10 -4.00 4.34
N ASP A 30 4.46 -2.84 4.50
CA ASP A 30 3.88 -2.42 5.79
C ASP A 30 2.80 -3.40 6.25
N ILE A 31 1.90 -3.82 5.35
CA ILE A 31 0.85 -4.81 5.65
C ILE A 31 1.47 -6.14 6.08
N ILE A 32 2.47 -6.66 5.36
CA ILE A 32 3.15 -7.93 5.69
C ILE A 32 3.78 -7.86 7.09
N VAL A 33 4.39 -6.73 7.45
CA VAL A 33 4.98 -6.56 8.78
C VAL A 33 3.91 -6.53 9.86
N LEU A 34 2.82 -5.79 9.65
CA LEU A 34 1.69 -5.73 10.59
C LEU A 34 1.01 -7.09 10.72
N GLU A 35 0.81 -7.79 9.62
CA GLU A 35 0.21 -9.12 9.59
C GLU A 35 1.09 -10.13 10.31
N LYS A 36 2.40 -10.15 10.08
CA LYS A 36 3.32 -11.02 10.84
C LYS A 36 3.24 -10.76 12.35
N LYS A 37 3.11 -9.50 12.77
CA LYS A 37 2.93 -9.16 14.19
C LYS A 37 1.57 -9.66 14.71
N LEU A 38 0.50 -9.40 13.97
CA LEU A 38 -0.87 -9.79 14.33
C LEU A 38 -1.15 -11.29 14.19
N SER A 39 -0.35 -12.05 13.45
CA SER A 39 -0.44 -13.51 13.34
C SER A 39 0.50 -14.22 14.31
N ASN A 40 1.44 -13.51 14.93
CA ASN A 40 2.31 -14.07 15.93
C ASN A 40 1.53 -14.24 17.24
N LYS A 41 1.17 -15.48 17.58
CA LYS A 41 0.47 -15.79 18.83
C LYS A 41 1.17 -15.22 20.06
N ASN A 42 2.50 -15.22 20.13
CA ASN A 42 3.20 -14.61 21.27
C ASN A 42 2.94 -13.10 21.37
N PHE A 43 2.81 -12.40 20.24
CA PHE A 43 2.45 -10.98 20.25
C PHE A 43 0.99 -10.79 20.64
N ILE A 44 0.06 -11.62 20.15
CA ILE A 44 -1.36 -11.49 20.51
C ILE A 44 -1.60 -11.81 22.00
N ASP A 45 -0.95 -12.85 22.53
CA ASP A 45 -1.11 -13.26 23.93
C ASP A 45 -0.47 -12.27 24.92
N ASN A 46 0.67 -11.67 24.55
CA ASN A 46 1.43 -10.80 25.46
C ASN A 46 1.23 -9.30 25.21
N ALA A 47 0.72 -8.88 24.05
CA ALA A 47 0.51 -7.48 23.76
C ALA A 47 -0.80 -6.97 24.37
N PRO A 48 -0.85 -5.70 24.80
CA PRO A 48 -2.08 -5.09 25.25
C PRO A 48 -3.16 -5.11 24.14
N PRO A 49 -4.44 -5.29 24.48
CA PRO A 49 -5.53 -5.30 23.51
C PRO A 49 -5.60 -4.01 22.69
N GLU A 50 -5.30 -2.85 23.29
CA GLU A 50 -5.23 -1.57 22.58
C GLU A 50 -4.16 -1.57 21.47
N VAL A 51 -3.02 -2.23 21.71
CA VAL A 51 -1.94 -2.34 20.71
C VAL A 51 -2.39 -3.25 19.57
N ILE A 52 -3.02 -4.38 19.88
CA ILE A 52 -3.53 -5.32 18.88
C ILE A 52 -4.59 -4.65 18.01
N GLU A 53 -5.55 -3.97 18.64
CA GLU A 53 -6.61 -3.24 17.95
C GLU A 53 -6.03 -2.13 17.06
N LYS A 54 -5.10 -1.32 17.56
CA LYS A 54 -4.44 -0.27 16.77
C LYS A 54 -3.66 -0.83 15.59
N ASN A 55 -2.96 -1.96 15.75
CA ASN A 55 -2.27 -2.62 14.64
C ASN A 55 -3.26 -3.20 13.63
N SER A 56 -4.38 -3.77 14.09
CA SER A 56 -5.45 -4.32 13.24
C SER A 56 -6.13 -3.22 12.43
N GLN A 57 -6.54 -2.13 13.08
CA GLN A 57 -7.11 -0.96 12.42
C GLN A 57 -6.12 -0.35 11.41
N ARG A 58 -4.83 -0.25 11.78
CA ARG A 58 -3.79 0.22 10.87
C ARG A 58 -3.64 -0.71 9.66
N LYS A 59 -3.65 -2.03 9.87
CA LYS A 59 -3.63 -3.01 8.78
C LYS A 59 -4.83 -2.82 7.85
N GLN A 60 -6.02 -2.66 8.40
CA GLN A 60 -7.25 -2.46 7.64
C GLN A 60 -7.21 -1.17 6.81
N ALA A 61 -6.86 -0.04 7.43
CA ALA A 61 -6.76 1.24 6.74
C ALA A 61 -5.74 1.23 5.58
N ILE A 62 -4.58 0.58 5.80
CA ILE A 62 -3.55 0.45 4.78
C ILE A 62 -4.00 -0.51 3.66
N SER A 63 -4.69 -1.60 4.00
CA SER A 63 -5.27 -2.54 3.03
C SER A 63 -6.36 -1.91 2.16
N GLU A 64 -7.24 -1.09 2.74
CA GLU A 64 -8.22 -0.31 1.97
C GLU A 64 -7.55 0.70 1.02
N LYS A 65 -6.43 1.28 1.44
CA LYS A 65 -5.62 2.15 0.57
C LYS A 65 -4.97 1.35 -0.56
N GLU A 66 -4.44 0.18 -0.26
CA GLU A 66 -3.88 -0.75 -1.26
C GLU A 66 -4.92 -1.11 -2.31
N ALA A 67 -6.11 -1.52 -1.89
CA ALA A 67 -7.19 -1.90 -2.79
C ALA A 67 -7.57 -0.76 -3.74
N ARG A 68 -7.69 0.46 -3.22
CA ARG A 68 -7.96 1.65 -4.05
C ARG A 68 -6.85 1.92 -5.06
N LEU A 69 -5.59 1.79 -4.65
CA LEU A 69 -4.44 1.96 -5.54
C LEU A 69 -4.36 0.85 -6.59
N ARG A 70 -4.71 -0.39 -6.27
CA ARG A 70 -4.79 -1.50 -7.25
C ARG A 70 -5.87 -1.26 -8.30
N ILE A 71 -7.06 -0.80 -7.89
CA ILE A 71 -8.14 -0.46 -8.82
C ILE A 71 -7.69 0.68 -9.75
N HIS A 72 -7.02 1.69 -9.19
CA HIS A 72 -6.49 2.79 -9.97
C HIS A 72 -5.40 2.32 -10.95
N LEU A 73 -4.50 1.43 -10.50
CA LEU A 73 -3.49 0.81 -11.35
C LEU A 73 -4.11 0.05 -12.52
N GLU A 74 -5.14 -0.75 -12.26
CA GLU A 74 -5.86 -1.51 -13.29
C GLU A 74 -6.55 -0.59 -14.30
N THR A 75 -7.13 0.52 -13.84
CA THR A 75 -7.73 1.54 -14.72
C THR A 75 -6.67 2.17 -15.63
N VAL A 76 -5.50 2.49 -15.08
CA VAL A 76 -4.37 3.05 -15.84
C VAL A 76 -3.82 2.01 -16.84
N ASP A 77 -3.75 0.74 -16.44
CA ASP A 77 -3.30 -0.37 -17.29
C ASP A 77 -4.25 -0.60 -18.47
N LEU A 78 -5.55 -0.56 -18.21
CA LEU A 78 -6.59 -0.67 -19.24
C LEU A 78 -6.55 0.51 -20.23
N ALA A 79 -6.23 1.72 -19.75
CA ALA A 79 -6.06 2.89 -20.61
C ALA A 79 -4.75 2.87 -21.44
N LEU A 80 -3.83 1.96 -21.11
CA LEU A 80 -2.57 1.74 -21.83
C LEU A 80 -2.63 0.55 -22.83
N SER A 81 -3.67 -0.30 -22.75
CA SER A 81 -3.99 -1.32 -23.77
C SER A 81 -4.67 -0.72 -24.99
#